data_AF-A0A8H7V0Y9-F1
#
_entry.id   AF-A0A8H7V0Y9-F1
#
_cell.length_a   1.000
_cell.length_b   1.000
_cell.length_c   1.000
_cell.angle_alpha   90.00
_cell.angle_beta   90.00
_cell.angle_gamma   90.00
#
_symmetry.space_group_name_H-M   'P 1'
#
loop_
_entity.id
_entity.type
_entity.pdbx_description
1 polymer ?
#
loop_
_entity_poly.entity_id
_entity_poly.type
_entity_poly.pdbx_seq_one_letter_code
_entity_poly.pdbx_strand_id
1 'polypeptide(L)'
;MSFQATAFAFLFPGSAMTNSILATAYISIFPNLLLYFVPPDINTGSLNVLVSFAVGGLLGDVFLHLLPHAFLGEHAEENAVVVVNNQKNVLIGLGIFVGLFFFFFMDKMMRVVNGGDGAHSHDHKKHDDPVADNKGKSENGVKLSAYLNLLADFTHNMTDGLAMAASFYASPAVGATTAVAVFFHEIPHEVGDYAILIQSGFSKQKAMMAQFTTAIGAFLGTFIGILIEESSLSNKAADEKAGVVDTVGLMGTDLRWGDLVIPFAAGGFMYIATVGVIPELLVVTGNQKKDRKQAFTEFLAMFVGLGLMLFIAWNDIPA
;
A
#
# COMPACT_ATOMS: atom_id res chain seq x y z
N MET A 1 -1.02 -24.65 17.38
CA MET A 1 -0.89 -23.66 16.28
C MET A 1 -2.28 -23.10 16.02
N SER A 2 -2.46 -21.78 16.06
CA SER A 2 -3.74 -21.15 15.77
C SER A 2 -4.13 -21.36 14.30
N PHE A 3 -5.41 -21.22 13.95
CA PHE A 3 -5.87 -21.29 12.56
C PHE A 3 -5.11 -20.29 11.66
N GLN A 4 -4.89 -19.07 12.17
CA GLN A 4 -4.10 -18.02 11.51
C GLN A 4 -2.67 -18.50 11.20
N ALA A 5 -1.95 -19.02 12.18
CA ALA A 5 -0.59 -19.50 11.98
C ALA A 5 -0.52 -20.65 10.97
N THR A 6 -1.52 -21.56 10.97
CA THR A 6 -1.60 -22.62 9.95
C THR A 6 -1.88 -22.06 8.55
N ALA A 7 -2.77 -21.06 8.43
CA ALA A 7 -3.05 -20.42 7.16
C ALA A 7 -1.83 -19.68 6.61
N PHE A 8 -1.13 -18.91 7.44
CA PHE A 8 0.09 -18.19 7.04
C PHE A 8 1.23 -19.13 6.67
N ALA A 9 1.44 -20.20 7.43
CA ALA A 9 2.44 -21.22 7.07
C ALA A 9 2.10 -21.94 5.75
N PHE A 10 0.82 -22.09 5.43
CA PHE A 10 0.39 -22.67 4.15
C PHE A 10 0.60 -21.71 2.98
N LEU A 11 0.26 -20.42 3.15
CA LEU A 11 0.38 -19.39 2.12
C LEU A 11 1.84 -18.98 1.88
N PHE A 12 2.65 -18.97 2.94
CA PHE A 12 4.04 -18.48 2.94
C PHE A 12 5.00 -19.51 3.55
N PRO A 13 5.22 -20.66 2.88
CA PRO A 13 5.98 -21.78 3.44
C PRO A 13 7.51 -21.65 3.29
N GLY A 14 7.99 -20.63 2.58
CA GLY A 14 9.38 -20.49 2.17
C GLY A 14 10.25 -19.66 3.11
N SER A 15 11.45 -19.32 2.63
CA SER A 15 12.29 -18.29 3.25
C SER A 15 11.66 -16.91 3.10
N ALA A 16 12.18 -15.91 3.83
CA ALA A 16 11.78 -14.50 3.67
C ALA A 16 11.76 -14.08 2.19
N MET A 17 12.88 -14.27 1.47
CA MET A 17 12.98 -14.05 0.03
C MET A 17 11.87 -14.73 -0.78
N THR A 18 11.63 -16.02 -0.53
CA THR A 18 10.64 -16.81 -1.29
C THR A 18 9.23 -16.29 -1.02
N ASN A 19 8.94 -16.01 0.24
CA ASN A 19 7.64 -15.51 0.68
C ASN A 19 7.38 -14.09 0.19
N SER A 20 8.39 -13.21 0.14
CA SER A 20 8.26 -11.89 -0.47
C SER A 20 7.84 -12.01 -1.94
N ILE A 21 8.50 -12.87 -2.71
CA ILE A 21 8.17 -13.08 -4.13
C ILE A 21 6.77 -13.69 -4.31
N LEU A 22 6.41 -14.68 -3.47
CA LEU A 22 5.08 -15.30 -3.50
C LEU A 22 3.99 -14.29 -3.14
N ALA A 23 4.19 -13.49 -2.10
CA ALA A 23 3.26 -12.45 -1.68
C ALA A 23 3.08 -11.41 -2.79
N THR A 24 4.16 -10.94 -3.39
CA THR A 24 4.11 -10.04 -4.56
C THR A 24 3.31 -10.64 -5.71
N ALA A 25 3.52 -11.93 -6.00
CA ALA A 25 2.70 -12.62 -7.01
C ALA A 25 1.21 -12.65 -6.61
N TYR A 26 0.88 -12.83 -5.33
CA TYR A 26 -0.51 -12.85 -4.88
C TYR A 26 -1.19 -11.49 -4.98
N ILE A 27 -0.54 -10.42 -4.51
CA ILE A 27 -1.09 -9.07 -4.55
C ILE A 27 -1.19 -8.53 -5.98
N SER A 28 -0.32 -8.96 -6.90
CA SER A 28 -0.39 -8.50 -8.29
C SER A 28 -1.31 -9.35 -9.18
N ILE A 29 -1.31 -10.68 -9.05
CA ILE A 29 -2.04 -11.56 -9.98
C ILE A 29 -3.54 -11.60 -9.65
N PHE A 30 -3.89 -11.84 -8.39
CA PHE A 30 -5.27 -12.13 -8.03
C PHE A 30 -6.20 -10.91 -8.15
N PRO A 31 -5.85 -9.71 -7.64
CA PRO A 31 -6.65 -8.50 -7.87
C PRO A 31 -6.88 -8.23 -9.36
N ASN A 32 -5.83 -8.33 -10.19
CA ASN A 32 -5.95 -8.20 -11.64
C ASN A 32 -6.88 -9.24 -12.29
N LEU A 33 -6.82 -10.50 -11.85
CA LEU A 33 -7.74 -11.54 -12.33
C LEU A 33 -9.19 -11.28 -11.92
N LEU A 34 -9.43 -10.70 -10.74
CA LEU A 34 -10.77 -10.36 -10.29
C LEU A 34 -11.45 -9.35 -11.21
N LEU A 35 -10.69 -8.46 -11.87
CA LEU A 35 -11.20 -7.50 -12.85
C LEU A 35 -11.89 -8.16 -14.04
N TYR A 36 -11.56 -9.42 -14.36
CA TYR A 36 -12.27 -10.15 -15.39
C TYR A 36 -13.77 -10.26 -15.08
N PHE A 37 -14.12 -10.41 -13.80
CA PHE A 37 -15.50 -10.54 -13.34
C PHE A 37 -16.16 -9.19 -13.06
N VAL A 38 -15.37 -8.11 -13.03
CA VAL A 38 -15.86 -6.78 -12.79
C VAL A 38 -16.53 -6.22 -14.06
N PRO A 39 -17.80 -5.78 -13.97
CA PRO A 39 -18.48 -5.17 -15.11
C PRO A 39 -17.94 -3.76 -15.37
N PRO A 40 -18.03 -3.22 -16.60
CA PRO A 40 -17.54 -1.87 -16.90
C PRO A 40 -18.30 -0.74 -16.19
N ASP A 41 -19.52 -0.99 -15.72
CA ASP A 41 -20.46 0.00 -15.15
C ASP A 41 -20.60 -0.13 -13.62
N ILE A 42 -19.48 -0.14 -12.92
CA ILE A 42 -19.45 -0.30 -11.46
C ILE A 42 -20.24 0.80 -10.76
N ASN A 43 -21.05 0.39 -9.78
CA ASN A 43 -21.71 1.31 -8.88
C ASN A 43 -20.67 1.97 -7.95
N THR A 44 -20.57 3.29 -8.04
CA THR A 44 -19.64 4.12 -7.27
C THR A 44 -19.82 3.95 -5.76
N GLY A 45 -21.04 3.73 -5.28
CA GLY A 45 -21.31 3.48 -3.87
C GLY A 45 -20.75 2.14 -3.39
N SER A 46 -20.79 1.08 -4.22
CA SER A 46 -20.16 -0.20 -3.89
C SER A 46 -18.64 -0.09 -3.92
N LEU A 47 -18.09 0.67 -4.87
CA LEU A 47 -16.66 0.94 -4.94
C LEU A 47 -16.19 1.67 -3.68
N ASN A 48 -16.88 2.74 -3.28
CA ASN A 48 -16.51 3.49 -2.06
C ASN A 48 -16.55 2.62 -0.80
N VAL A 49 -17.50 1.68 -0.69
CA VAL A 49 -17.56 0.74 0.44
C VAL A 49 -16.34 -0.19 0.44
N LEU A 50 -15.94 -0.70 -0.72
CA LEU A 50 -14.74 -1.53 -0.86
C LEU A 50 -13.46 -0.73 -0.55
N VAL A 51 -13.36 0.48 -1.08
CA VAL A 51 -12.28 1.44 -0.82
C VAL A 51 -12.21 1.77 0.69
N SER A 52 -13.36 1.96 1.35
CA SER A 52 -13.39 2.22 2.80
C SER A 52 -12.86 1.04 3.61
N PHE A 53 -13.22 -0.20 3.25
CA PHE A 53 -12.66 -1.40 3.86
C PHE A 53 -11.14 -1.48 3.66
N ALA A 54 -10.66 -1.21 2.45
CA ALA A 54 -9.24 -1.15 2.13
C ALA A 54 -8.47 -0.10 2.94
N VAL A 55 -9.01 1.12 3.09
CA VAL A 55 -8.41 2.17 3.95
C VAL A 55 -8.31 1.71 5.40
N GLY A 56 -9.36 1.07 5.92
CA GLY A 56 -9.37 0.51 7.27
C GLY A 56 -8.31 -0.58 7.46
N GLY A 57 -8.16 -1.46 6.47
CA GLY A 57 -7.13 -2.51 6.45
C GLY A 57 -5.71 -1.94 6.35
N LEU A 58 -5.47 -1.04 5.40
CA LEU A 58 -4.14 -0.44 5.19
C LEU A 58 -3.69 0.42 6.38
N LEU A 59 -4.56 1.26 6.94
CA LEU A 59 -4.23 2.03 8.15
C LEU A 59 -4.12 1.11 9.38
N GLY A 60 -4.92 0.04 9.44
CA GLY A 60 -4.80 -1.00 10.46
C GLY A 60 -3.40 -1.64 10.45
N ASP A 61 -2.91 -2.04 9.28
CA ASP A 61 -1.56 -2.60 9.10
C ASP A 61 -0.46 -1.61 9.52
N VAL A 62 -0.55 -0.36 9.06
CA VAL A 62 0.39 0.69 9.45
C VAL A 62 0.45 0.86 10.97
N PHE A 63 -0.70 1.11 11.61
CA PHE A 63 -0.72 1.50 13.03
C PHE A 63 -0.58 0.32 13.99
N LEU A 64 -1.02 -0.88 13.61
CA LEU A 64 -1.07 -2.05 14.50
C LEU A 64 0.06 -3.05 14.24
N HIS A 65 0.73 -2.99 13.08
CA HIS A 65 1.80 -3.92 12.70
C HIS A 65 3.10 -3.21 12.35
N LEU A 66 3.12 -2.37 11.31
CA LEU A 66 4.35 -1.79 10.76
C LEU A 66 5.01 -0.80 11.73
N LEU A 67 4.25 0.14 12.30
CA LEU A 67 4.81 1.14 13.22
C LEU A 67 5.28 0.51 14.54
N PRO A 68 4.48 -0.34 15.23
CA PRO A 68 4.97 -1.05 16.40
C PRO A 68 6.26 -1.83 16.12
N HIS A 69 6.30 -2.57 15.01
CA HIS A 69 7.49 -3.32 14.61
C HIS A 69 8.70 -2.39 14.35
N ALA A 70 8.51 -1.30 13.61
CA ALA A 70 9.59 -0.35 13.32
C ALA A 70 10.26 0.22 14.58
N PHE A 71 9.47 0.53 15.61
CA PHE A 71 9.99 1.12 16.86
C PHE A 71 10.45 0.09 17.91
N LEU A 72 9.84 -1.10 17.94
CA LEU A 72 10.07 -2.09 18.99
C LEU A 72 10.90 -3.30 18.54
N GLY A 73 11.00 -3.56 17.23
CA GLY A 73 11.65 -4.74 16.65
C GLY A 73 10.84 -6.03 16.81
N GLU A 74 11.49 -7.17 16.59
CA GLU A 74 10.90 -8.50 16.79
C GLU A 74 10.93 -8.88 18.29
N HIS A 75 9.77 -9.18 18.88
CA HIS A 75 9.67 -9.64 20.27
C HIS A 75 9.97 -11.14 20.37
N ALA A 76 11.26 -11.50 20.31
CA ALA A 76 11.67 -12.91 20.37
C ALA A 76 11.88 -13.45 21.80
N GLU A 77 11.96 -12.60 22.83
CA GLU A 77 12.11 -13.06 24.21
C GLU A 77 11.10 -12.44 25.17
N GLU A 78 10.48 -13.30 25.99
CA GLU A 78 9.49 -13.02 27.03
C GLU A 78 9.98 -11.98 28.07
N ASN A 79 11.29 -11.68 28.09
CA ASN A 79 11.94 -10.72 28.98
C ASN A 79 12.92 -9.76 28.25
N ALA A 80 12.74 -9.52 26.95
CA ALA A 80 13.60 -8.60 26.22
C ALA A 80 13.50 -7.17 26.77
N VAL A 81 14.61 -6.62 27.25
CA VAL A 81 14.69 -5.21 27.65
C VAL A 81 14.70 -4.36 26.37
N VAL A 82 13.61 -3.65 26.10
CA VAL A 82 13.55 -2.67 25.01
C VAL A 82 14.39 -1.45 25.42
N VAL A 83 15.62 -1.40 24.93
CA VAL A 83 16.49 -0.23 25.11
C VAL A 83 16.00 0.88 24.19
N VAL A 84 15.40 1.92 24.78
CA VAL A 84 14.93 3.08 24.02
C VAL A 84 16.14 3.93 23.59
N ASN A 85 16.49 3.86 22.31
CA ASN A 85 17.48 4.73 21.70
C ASN A 85 16.77 5.92 21.02
N ASN A 86 16.90 7.11 21.62
CA ASN A 86 16.26 8.32 21.09
C ASN A 86 16.73 8.67 19.67
N GLN A 87 18.02 8.48 19.36
CA GLN A 87 18.55 8.78 18.03
C GLN A 87 17.99 7.80 16.97
N LYS A 88 17.90 6.51 17.31
CA LYS A 88 17.25 5.48 16.47
C LYS A 88 15.80 5.86 16.17
N ASN A 89 15.02 6.21 17.19
CA ASN A 89 13.62 6.59 17.02
C ASN A 89 13.44 7.83 16.14
N VAL A 90 14.36 8.81 16.23
CA VAL A 90 14.37 9.98 15.34
C VAL A 90 14.60 9.55 13.89
N LEU A 91 15.50 8.61 13.63
CA LEU A 91 15.76 8.11 12.27
C LEU A 91 14.61 7.27 11.70
N ILE A 92 13.96 6.45 12.53
CA ILE A 92 12.73 5.75 12.15
C ILE A 92 11.64 6.76 11.78
N GLY A 93 11.42 7.76 12.63
CA GLY A 93 10.47 8.86 12.36
C GLY A 93 10.79 9.62 11.08
N LEU A 94 12.08 9.85 10.81
CA LEU A 94 12.54 10.43 9.55
C LEU A 94 12.23 9.53 8.36
N GLY A 95 12.42 8.21 8.48
CA GLY A 95 12.05 7.23 7.45
C GLY A 95 10.55 7.29 7.09
N ILE A 96 9.67 7.33 8.10
CA ILE A 96 8.23 7.53 7.92
C ILE A 96 7.94 8.84 7.18
N PHE A 97 8.55 9.93 7.61
CA PHE A 97 8.37 11.22 6.95
C PHE A 97 8.85 11.21 5.50
N VAL A 98 10.01 10.60 5.22
CA VAL A 98 10.55 10.47 3.86
C VAL A 98 9.61 9.65 2.98
N GLY A 99 9.05 8.55 3.49
CA GLY A 99 8.05 7.75 2.78
C GLY A 99 6.80 8.56 2.43
N LEU A 100 6.22 9.24 3.43
CA LEU A 100 5.06 10.10 3.23
C LEU A 100 5.34 11.21 2.22
N PHE A 101 6.50 11.86 2.35
CA PHE A 101 6.88 12.98 1.49
C PHE A 101 7.25 12.55 0.07
N PHE A 102 7.78 11.33 -0.11
CA PHE A 102 8.03 10.75 -1.42
C PHE A 102 6.74 10.63 -2.22
N PHE A 103 5.69 10.07 -1.63
CA PHE A 103 4.38 9.95 -2.29
C PHE A 103 3.70 11.31 -2.51
N PHE A 104 3.83 12.23 -1.55
CA PHE A 104 3.38 13.61 -1.75
C PHE A 104 4.07 14.26 -2.95
N PHE A 105 5.39 14.13 -3.05
CA PHE A 105 6.15 14.70 -4.16
C PHE A 105 5.74 14.05 -5.49
N MET A 106 5.59 12.73 -5.52
CA MET A 106 5.11 11.98 -6.69
C MET A 106 3.74 12.48 -7.16
N ASP A 107 2.73 12.48 -6.28
CA ASP A 107 1.37 12.95 -6.60
C ASP A 107 1.40 14.42 -7.07
N LYS A 108 2.17 15.27 -6.40
CA LYS A 108 2.33 16.67 -6.79
C LYS A 108 2.95 16.81 -8.18
N MET A 109 4.00 16.06 -8.49
CA MET A 109 4.66 16.11 -9.80
C MET A 109 3.74 15.61 -10.91
N MET A 110 2.98 14.53 -10.67
CA MET A 110 1.99 14.03 -11.62
C MET A 110 0.93 15.06 -11.93
N ARG A 111 0.42 15.78 -10.92
CA ARG A 111 -0.54 16.89 -11.12
C ARG A 111 0.05 18.07 -11.90
N VAL A 112 1.34 18.37 -11.70
CA VAL A 112 2.04 19.43 -12.45
C VAL A 112 2.21 19.02 -13.92
N VAL A 113 2.62 17.79 -14.18
CA VAL A 113 2.78 17.25 -15.55
C VAL A 113 1.43 17.18 -16.28
N ASN A 114 0.33 16.92 -15.57
CA ASN A 114 -1.02 16.90 -16.14
C ASN A 114 -1.59 18.30 -16.47
N GLY A 115 -0.85 19.39 -16.19
CA GLY A 115 -1.22 20.74 -16.64
C GLY A 115 -2.13 21.54 -15.70
N GLY A 116 -2.29 21.14 -14.44
CA GLY A 116 -3.00 21.95 -13.42
C GLY A 116 -4.53 21.92 -13.48
N ASP A 117 -5.14 21.33 -14.50
CA ASP A 117 -6.57 21.02 -14.54
C ASP A 117 -6.80 19.70 -13.79
N GLY A 118 -7.21 19.82 -12.53
CA GLY A 118 -7.33 18.72 -11.57
C GLY A 118 -8.07 17.49 -12.11
N ALA A 119 -7.38 16.35 -12.07
CA ALA A 119 -8.00 15.02 -12.19
C ALA A 119 -7.09 13.96 -11.55
N HIS A 120 -6.92 14.06 -10.22
CA HIS A 120 -6.65 12.90 -9.34
C HIS A 120 -7.52 13.07 -8.10
N SER A 121 -8.79 13.41 -8.32
CA SER A 121 -9.87 13.17 -7.37
C SER A 121 -10.91 12.41 -8.17
N HIS A 122 -11.28 11.23 -7.73
CA HIS A 122 -12.37 10.42 -8.29
C HIS A 122 -13.70 11.20 -8.17
N ASP A 123 -13.93 12.18 -9.05
CA ASP A 123 -15.18 12.94 -9.12
C ASP A 123 -16.18 12.21 -10.02
N HIS A 124 -17.01 11.40 -9.39
CA HIS A 124 -18.19 10.82 -10.02
C HIS A 124 -19.34 11.84 -10.04
N LYS A 125 -19.21 12.90 -10.83
CA LYS A 125 -20.34 13.80 -11.13
C LYS A 125 -20.96 13.50 -12.49
N LYS A 126 -22.12 12.84 -12.45
CA LYS A 126 -23.17 13.08 -13.44
C LYS A 126 -23.84 14.41 -13.07
N HIS A 127 -23.54 15.46 -13.82
CA HIS A 127 -24.42 16.64 -13.88
C HIS A 127 -25.19 16.58 -15.20
N ASP A 128 -26.48 16.25 -15.08
CA ASP A 128 -27.49 16.71 -16.02
C ASP A 128 -27.71 18.21 -15.75
N ASP A 129 -27.06 19.09 -16.52
CA ASP A 129 -27.44 20.50 -16.63
C ASP A 129 -27.29 20.95 -18.10
N PRO A 130 -28.21 21.78 -18.62
CA PRO A 130 -28.34 22.03 -20.06
C PRO A 130 -27.34 23.08 -20.56
N VAL A 131 -26.69 22.76 -21.68
CA VAL A 131 -26.09 23.64 -22.69
C VAL A 131 -25.21 24.78 -22.13
N ALA A 132 -23.97 24.43 -21.78
CA ALA A 132 -22.82 25.31 -21.98
C ALA A 132 -21.78 24.55 -22.81
N ASP A 133 -21.35 25.19 -23.89
CA ASP A 133 -20.53 24.68 -25.00
C ASP A 133 -19.18 24.12 -24.49
N ASN A 134 -19.11 22.80 -24.26
CA ASN A 134 -17.91 22.12 -23.78
C ASN A 134 -16.97 21.84 -24.96
N LYS A 135 -16.24 22.87 -25.41
CA LYS A 135 -15.15 22.74 -26.36
C LYS A 135 -14.01 21.91 -25.75
N GLY A 136 -14.02 20.62 -26.05
CA GLY A 136 -12.84 19.79 -26.30
C GLY A 136 -11.82 19.67 -25.16
N LYS A 137 -12.02 18.69 -24.26
CA LYS A 137 -10.86 17.91 -23.81
C LYS A 137 -10.30 17.23 -25.06
N SER A 138 -9.15 17.70 -25.55
CA SER A 138 -8.42 17.05 -26.64
C SER A 138 -8.28 15.55 -26.33
N GLU A 139 -8.50 14.67 -27.31
CA GLU A 139 -8.24 13.22 -27.15
C GLU A 139 -6.85 12.95 -26.55
N ASN A 140 -5.89 13.84 -26.81
CA ASN A 140 -4.54 13.76 -26.27
C ASN A 140 -4.49 14.00 -24.75
N GLY A 141 -5.36 14.84 -24.18
CA GLY A 141 -5.42 15.10 -22.74
C GLY A 141 -6.00 13.94 -21.95
N VAL A 142 -7.03 13.27 -22.49
CA VAL A 142 -7.63 12.07 -21.88
C VAL A 142 -6.65 10.90 -21.88
N LYS A 143 -5.91 10.71 -22.99
CA LYS A 143 -4.86 9.70 -23.09
C LYS A 143 -3.69 10.00 -22.15
N LEU A 144 -3.27 11.26 -22.03
CA LEU A 144 -2.21 11.65 -21.08
C LEU A 144 -2.59 11.30 -19.64
N SER A 145 -3.81 11.59 -19.21
CA SER A 145 -4.30 11.24 -17.88
C SER A 145 -4.25 9.74 -17.60
N ALA A 146 -4.56 8.91 -18.60
CA ALA A 146 -4.47 7.45 -18.49
C ALA A 146 -3.02 6.95 -18.33
N TYR A 147 -2.07 7.52 -19.08
CA TYR A 147 -0.66 7.16 -18.94
C TYR A 147 -0.06 7.63 -17.62
N LEU A 148 -0.43 8.81 -17.14
CA LEU A 148 -0.03 9.30 -15.82
C LEU A 148 -0.61 8.44 -14.70
N ASN A 149 -1.83 7.95 -14.86
CA ASN A 149 -2.43 6.98 -13.94
C ASN A 149 -1.61 5.69 -13.86
N LEU A 150 -1.27 5.10 -15.00
CA LEU A 150 -0.43 3.88 -15.04
C LEU A 150 0.96 4.10 -14.42
N LEU A 151 1.53 5.30 -14.54
CA LEU A 151 2.80 5.63 -13.91
C LEU A 151 2.68 5.77 -12.39
N ALA A 152 1.57 6.35 -11.91
CA ALA A 152 1.25 6.43 -10.49
C ALA A 152 1.10 5.02 -9.90
N ASP A 153 0.28 4.21 -10.56
CA ASP A 153 0.02 2.82 -10.21
C ASP A 153 1.32 1.99 -10.19
N PHE A 154 2.16 2.08 -11.23
CA PHE A 154 3.47 1.41 -11.26
C PHE A 154 4.36 1.78 -10.06
N THR A 155 4.36 3.06 -9.66
CA THR A 155 5.22 3.54 -8.55
C THR A 155 4.66 3.11 -7.19
N HIS A 156 3.33 3.06 -7.06
CA HIS A 156 2.65 2.54 -5.89
C HIS A 156 2.95 1.04 -5.73
N ASN A 157 2.67 0.25 -6.78
CA ASN A 157 2.96 -1.17 -6.86
C ASN A 157 4.42 -1.47 -6.47
N MET A 158 5.37 -0.67 -6.94
CA MET A 158 6.78 -0.79 -6.55
C MET A 158 7.02 -0.62 -5.06
N THR A 159 6.29 0.27 -4.39
CA THR A 159 6.38 0.41 -2.93
C THR A 159 5.73 -0.77 -2.21
N ASP A 160 4.64 -1.33 -2.73
CA ASP A 160 4.01 -2.53 -2.15
C ASP A 160 4.96 -3.71 -2.17
N GLY A 161 5.63 -3.93 -3.31
CA GLY A 161 6.67 -4.94 -3.42
C GLY A 161 7.85 -4.71 -2.46
N LEU A 162 8.28 -3.46 -2.32
CA LEU A 162 9.33 -3.08 -1.37
C LEU A 162 8.89 -3.40 0.07
N ALA A 163 7.63 -3.15 0.41
CA ALA A 163 7.04 -3.48 1.70
C ALA A 163 6.93 -5.00 1.93
N MET A 164 6.60 -5.80 0.90
CA MET A 164 6.60 -7.28 0.98
C MET A 164 7.99 -7.80 1.35
N ALA A 165 9.04 -7.28 0.70
CA ALA A 165 10.40 -7.66 1.03
C ALA A 165 10.74 -7.32 2.48
N ALA A 166 10.63 -6.06 2.88
CA ALA A 166 11.02 -5.65 4.23
C ALA A 166 10.21 -6.36 5.32
N SER A 167 8.90 -6.55 5.11
CA SER A 167 8.01 -7.18 6.09
C SER A 167 8.34 -8.67 6.32
N PHE A 168 8.61 -9.44 5.26
CA PHE A 168 8.98 -10.86 5.40
C PHE A 168 10.40 -11.08 5.94
N TYR A 169 11.31 -10.14 5.68
CA TYR A 169 12.64 -10.15 6.30
C TYR A 169 12.60 -9.73 7.77
N ALA A 170 11.63 -8.89 8.15
CA ALA A 170 11.35 -8.53 9.53
C ALA A 170 10.78 -9.71 10.33
N SER A 171 9.70 -10.34 9.87
CA SER A 171 9.19 -11.59 10.45
C SER A 171 8.14 -12.25 9.52
N PRO A 172 7.92 -13.57 9.62
CA PRO A 172 6.84 -14.23 8.87
C PRO A 172 5.45 -13.67 9.19
N ALA A 173 5.20 -13.27 10.44
CA ALA A 173 3.92 -12.71 10.85
C ALA A 173 3.69 -11.35 10.18
N VAL A 174 4.61 -10.39 10.37
CA VAL A 174 4.53 -9.05 9.76
C VAL A 174 4.43 -9.17 8.23
N GLY A 175 5.24 -10.01 7.59
CA GLY A 175 5.13 -10.28 6.16
C GLY A 175 3.74 -10.74 5.70
N ALA A 176 3.16 -11.71 6.41
CA ALA A 176 1.84 -12.23 6.09
C ALA A 176 0.73 -11.20 6.34
N THR A 177 0.81 -10.40 7.40
CA THR A 177 -0.19 -9.36 7.70
C THR A 177 -0.15 -8.25 6.66
N THR A 178 1.04 -7.76 6.31
CA THR A 178 1.23 -6.74 5.27
C THR A 178 0.69 -7.26 3.94
N ALA A 179 0.97 -8.52 3.57
CA ALA A 179 0.46 -9.11 2.33
C ALA A 179 -1.07 -9.17 2.27
N VAL A 180 -1.73 -9.48 3.39
CA VAL A 180 -3.21 -9.46 3.47
C VAL A 180 -3.75 -8.04 3.35
N ALA A 181 -3.15 -7.07 4.05
CA ALA A 181 -3.57 -5.68 3.99
C ALA A 181 -3.41 -5.10 2.58
N VAL A 182 -2.27 -5.37 1.94
CA VAL A 182 -1.97 -4.97 0.56
C VAL A 182 -2.92 -5.61 -0.42
N PHE A 183 -3.09 -6.93 -0.35
CA PHE A 183 -4.04 -7.65 -1.20
C PHE A 183 -5.44 -7.01 -1.20
N PHE A 184 -5.93 -6.63 -0.02
CA PHE A 184 -7.27 -6.06 0.09
C PHE A 184 -7.37 -4.61 -0.37
N HIS A 185 -6.29 -3.82 -0.33
CA HIS A 185 -6.32 -2.47 -0.89
C HIS A 185 -6.04 -2.42 -2.40
N GLU A 186 -5.33 -3.40 -2.93
CA GLU A 186 -5.11 -3.54 -4.37
C GLU A 186 -6.42 -3.77 -5.13
N ILE A 187 -7.37 -4.54 -4.57
CA ILE A 187 -8.65 -4.79 -5.25
C ILE A 187 -9.41 -3.50 -5.60
N PRO A 188 -9.72 -2.58 -4.65
CA PRO A 188 -10.37 -1.32 -5.00
C PRO A 188 -9.52 -0.41 -5.90
N HIS A 189 -8.20 -0.38 -5.74
CA HIS A 189 -7.29 0.41 -6.59
C HIS A 189 -7.34 -0.05 -8.05
N GLU A 190 -7.13 -1.35 -8.29
CA GLU A 190 -7.21 -2.00 -9.60
C GLU A 190 -8.58 -1.83 -10.28
N VAL A 191 -9.64 -1.79 -9.48
CA VAL A 191 -10.99 -1.52 -9.96
C VAL A 191 -11.16 -0.06 -10.40
N GLY A 192 -10.61 0.89 -9.63
CA GLY A 192 -10.64 2.31 -9.93
C GLY A 192 -9.83 2.65 -11.18
N ASP A 193 -8.62 2.12 -11.28
CA ASP A 193 -7.69 2.32 -12.40
C ASP A 193 -8.24 1.69 -13.69
N TYR A 194 -8.82 0.50 -13.60
CA TYR A 194 -9.55 -0.12 -14.69
C TYR A 194 -10.66 0.80 -15.22
N ALA A 195 -11.44 1.43 -14.33
CA ALA A 195 -12.50 2.35 -14.75
C ALA A 195 -11.97 3.59 -15.48
N ILE A 196 -10.83 4.15 -15.04
CA ILE A 196 -10.16 5.28 -15.72
C ILE A 196 -9.70 4.87 -17.12
N LEU A 197 -9.06 3.69 -17.25
CA LEU A 197 -8.58 3.18 -18.53
C LEU A 197 -9.73 2.97 -19.52
N ILE A 198 -10.84 2.36 -19.08
CA ILE A 198 -12.04 2.21 -19.91
C ILE A 198 -12.60 3.57 -20.35
N GLN A 199 -12.72 4.54 -19.43
CA GLN A 199 -13.20 5.89 -19.75
C GLN A 199 -12.27 6.63 -20.71
N SER A 200 -10.97 6.31 -20.69
CA SER A 200 -9.98 6.86 -21.62
C SER A 200 -9.99 6.21 -23.02
N GLY A 201 -10.86 5.22 -23.24
CA GLY A 201 -11.05 4.55 -24.53
C GLY A 201 -10.31 3.23 -24.68
N PHE A 202 -9.75 2.66 -23.61
CA PHE A 202 -9.15 1.32 -23.67
C PHE A 202 -10.26 0.27 -23.75
N SER A 203 -10.01 -0.82 -24.49
CA SER A 203 -10.86 -2.00 -24.39
C SER A 203 -10.58 -2.73 -23.09
N LYS A 204 -11.53 -3.54 -22.60
CA LYS A 204 -11.37 -4.36 -21.38
C LYS A 204 -10.04 -5.12 -21.36
N GLN A 205 -9.70 -5.79 -22.45
CA GLN A 205 -8.43 -6.52 -22.56
C GLN A 205 -7.21 -5.60 -22.48
N LYS A 206 -7.25 -4.43 -23.14
CA LYS A 206 -6.12 -3.49 -23.09
C LYS A 206 -5.96 -2.87 -21.70
N ALA A 207 -7.05 -2.54 -21.02
CA ALA A 207 -7.03 -2.01 -19.66
C ALA A 207 -6.42 -3.02 -18.68
N MET A 208 -6.90 -4.27 -18.70
CA MET A 208 -6.35 -5.35 -17.87
C MET A 208 -4.86 -5.61 -18.18
N MET A 209 -4.48 -5.64 -19.46
CA MET A 209 -3.06 -5.83 -19.81
C MET A 209 -2.18 -4.67 -19.35
N ALA A 210 -2.69 -3.43 -19.35
CA ALA A 210 -1.95 -2.28 -18.87
C ALA A 210 -1.71 -2.35 -17.35
N GLN A 211 -2.70 -2.80 -16.56
CA GLN A 211 -2.49 -3.01 -15.13
C GLN A 211 -1.58 -4.22 -14.85
N PHE A 212 -1.64 -5.27 -15.66
CA PHE A 212 -0.62 -6.33 -15.55
C PHE A 212 0.81 -5.83 -15.84
N THR A 213 0.98 -4.72 -16.59
CA THR A 213 2.30 -4.11 -16.75
C THR A 213 2.75 -3.29 -15.55
N THR A 214 1.84 -2.75 -14.74
CA THR A 214 2.20 -2.02 -13.51
C THR A 214 2.64 -2.98 -12.40
N ALA A 215 2.17 -4.23 -12.41
CA ALA A 215 2.68 -5.33 -11.56
C ALA A 215 4.19 -5.60 -11.70
N ILE A 216 4.82 -5.23 -12.83
CA ILE A 216 6.29 -5.26 -12.96
C ILE A 216 6.94 -4.35 -11.91
N GLY A 217 6.32 -3.23 -11.60
CA GLY A 217 6.72 -2.33 -10.52
C GLY A 217 6.82 -3.07 -9.19
N ALA A 218 5.80 -3.85 -8.84
CA ALA A 218 5.78 -4.62 -7.59
C ALA A 218 6.93 -5.64 -7.51
N PHE A 219 7.21 -6.37 -8.58
CA PHE A 219 8.38 -7.26 -8.59
C PHE A 219 9.70 -6.49 -8.50
N LEU A 220 9.84 -5.37 -9.19
CA LEU A 220 11.04 -4.52 -9.07
C LEU A 220 11.24 -4.03 -7.64
N GLY A 221 10.17 -3.55 -7.00
CA GLY A 221 10.17 -3.17 -5.59
C GLY A 221 10.61 -4.29 -4.66
N THR A 222 10.05 -5.48 -4.88
CA THR A 222 10.39 -6.70 -4.11
C THR A 222 11.86 -7.04 -4.24
N PHE A 223 12.40 -7.05 -5.47
CA PHE A 223 13.81 -7.34 -5.69
C PHE A 223 14.72 -6.26 -5.11
N ILE A 224 14.36 -4.98 -5.22
CA ILE A 224 15.10 -3.88 -4.56
C ILE A 224 15.11 -4.09 -3.05
N GLY A 225 13.96 -4.39 -2.44
CA GLY A 225 13.87 -4.66 -1.01
C GLY A 225 14.71 -5.86 -0.58
N ILE A 226 14.62 -6.98 -1.29
CA ILE A 226 15.45 -8.17 -1.04
C ILE A 226 16.94 -7.80 -1.10
N LEU A 227 17.36 -7.01 -2.10
CA LEU A 227 18.75 -6.59 -2.23
C LEU A 227 19.20 -5.73 -1.05
N ILE A 228 18.36 -4.80 -0.59
CA ILE A 228 18.64 -3.95 0.57
C ILE A 228 18.77 -4.81 1.84
N GLU A 229 17.84 -5.74 2.07
CA GLU A 229 17.81 -6.59 3.26
C GLU A 229 18.97 -7.60 3.30
N GLU A 230 19.22 -8.30 2.21
CA GLU A 230 20.35 -9.24 2.11
C GLU A 230 21.69 -8.53 2.30
N SER A 231 21.84 -7.32 1.73
CA SER A 231 23.04 -6.50 1.94
C SER A 231 23.18 -6.08 3.41
N SER A 232 22.07 -5.71 4.05
CA SER A 232 22.01 -5.33 5.46
C SER A 232 22.41 -6.49 6.38
N LEU A 233 21.87 -7.69 6.14
CA LEU A 233 22.19 -8.91 6.89
C LEU A 233 23.63 -9.38 6.67
N SER A 234 24.11 -9.35 5.42
CA SER A 234 25.48 -9.72 5.07
C SER A 234 26.51 -8.84 5.77
N ASN A 235 26.29 -7.52 5.77
CA ASN A 235 27.14 -6.59 6.50
C ASN A 235 27.12 -6.90 8.02
N LYS A 236 25.98 -7.33 8.57
CA LYS A 236 25.84 -7.62 10.02
C LYS A 236 26.69 -8.81 10.40
N ALA A 237 26.59 -9.86 9.62
CA ALA A 237 27.40 -11.07 9.80
C ALA A 237 28.90 -10.77 9.63
N ALA A 238 29.27 -9.84 8.75
CA ALA A 238 30.67 -9.43 8.58
C ALA A 238 31.20 -8.65 9.80
N ASP A 239 30.41 -7.69 10.31
CA ASP A 239 30.79 -6.91 11.48
C ASP A 239 30.93 -7.78 12.75
N GLU A 240 29.99 -8.70 12.97
CA GLU A 240 30.02 -9.66 14.09
C GLU A 240 31.27 -10.55 14.02
N LYS A 241 31.60 -11.06 12.82
CA LYS A 241 32.83 -11.86 12.60
C LYS A 241 34.11 -11.07 12.81
N ALA A 242 34.10 -9.78 12.52
CA ALA A 242 35.24 -8.89 12.73
C ALA A 242 35.42 -8.47 14.19
N GLY A 243 34.52 -8.88 15.11
CA GLY A 243 34.56 -8.51 16.52
C GLY A 243 34.30 -7.02 16.75
N VAL A 244 33.61 -6.36 15.81
CA VAL A 244 33.23 -4.95 15.93
C VAL A 244 32.08 -4.88 16.94
N VAL A 245 32.41 -4.56 18.19
CA VAL A 245 31.45 -4.52 19.32
C VAL A 245 30.46 -3.36 19.18
N ASP A 246 30.88 -2.26 18.56
CA ASP A 246 30.03 -1.11 18.21
C ASP A 246 29.90 -1.03 16.69
N THR A 247 28.98 -1.80 16.10
CA THR A 247 28.65 -1.62 14.68
C THR A 247 28.02 -0.25 14.53
N VAL A 248 28.79 0.73 14.08
CA VAL A 248 28.30 2.08 13.80
C VAL A 248 27.43 1.99 12.54
N GLY A 249 26.14 1.78 12.76
CA GLY A 249 25.13 1.92 11.73
C GLY A 249 24.91 3.39 11.39
N LEU A 250 23.73 3.69 10.87
CA LEU A 250 23.42 5.01 10.37
C LEU A 250 23.47 6.06 11.48
N MET A 251 24.26 7.12 11.24
CA MET A 251 24.36 8.31 12.09
C MET A 251 24.65 8.00 13.57
N GLY A 252 25.46 6.98 13.85
CA GLY A 252 25.84 6.61 15.22
C GLY A 252 24.83 5.70 15.94
N THR A 253 23.82 5.20 15.22
CA THR A 253 22.85 4.22 15.73
C THR A 253 23.16 2.81 15.23
N ASP A 254 22.44 1.80 15.72
CA ASP A 254 22.48 0.41 15.24
C ASP A 254 21.66 0.19 13.95
N LEU A 255 20.97 1.23 13.45
CA LEU A 255 20.13 1.12 12.26
C LEU A 255 20.93 0.91 10.99
N ARG A 256 20.34 0.14 10.08
CA ARG A 256 20.83 -0.14 8.74
C ARG A 256 19.80 0.32 7.72
N TRP A 257 20.18 0.28 6.44
CA TRP A 257 19.28 0.69 5.35
C TRP A 257 18.03 -0.17 5.26
N GLY A 258 18.10 -1.48 5.57
CA GLY A 258 16.93 -2.38 5.64
C GLY A 258 15.91 -1.95 6.70
N ASP A 259 16.40 -1.56 7.89
CA ASP A 259 15.55 -1.14 9.00
C ASP A 259 14.73 0.13 8.69
N LEU A 260 15.09 0.90 7.65
CA LEU A 260 14.37 2.09 7.21
C LEU A 260 13.32 1.81 6.11
N VAL A 261 13.28 0.58 5.57
CA VAL A 261 12.34 0.24 4.49
C VAL A 261 10.91 0.11 5.02
N ILE A 262 10.68 -0.54 6.16
CA ILE A 262 9.35 -0.58 6.80
C ILE A 262 8.86 0.82 7.18
N PRO A 263 9.64 1.67 7.87
CA PRO A 263 9.28 3.06 8.13
C PRO A 263 8.89 3.83 6.85
N PHE A 264 9.70 3.71 5.79
CA PHE A 264 9.42 4.33 4.49
C PHE A 264 8.09 3.85 3.90
N ALA A 265 7.86 2.53 3.86
CA ALA A 265 6.62 1.95 3.35
C ALA A 265 5.40 2.42 4.18
N ALA A 266 5.50 2.39 5.52
CA ALA A 266 4.46 2.85 6.41
C ALA A 266 4.08 4.31 6.15
N GLY A 267 5.07 5.19 5.96
CA GLY A 267 4.84 6.58 5.58
C GLY A 267 4.12 6.73 4.24
N GLY A 268 4.50 5.93 3.25
CA GLY A 268 3.83 5.87 1.95
C GLY A 268 2.37 5.42 2.07
N PHE A 269 2.11 4.33 2.77
CA PHE A 269 0.77 3.80 3.03
C PHE A 269 -0.12 4.80 3.78
N MET A 270 0.44 5.54 4.74
CA MET A 270 -0.27 6.64 5.39
C MET A 270 -0.69 7.71 4.39
N TYR A 271 0.21 8.12 3.48
CA TYR A 271 -0.11 9.11 2.46
C TYR A 271 -1.22 8.61 1.52
N ILE A 272 -1.05 7.40 0.98
CA ILE A 272 -2.00 6.79 0.06
C ILE A 272 -3.40 6.73 0.70
N ALA A 273 -3.50 6.18 1.91
CA ALA A 273 -4.77 6.06 2.60
C ALA A 273 -5.39 7.43 2.93
N THR A 274 -4.61 8.36 3.50
CA THR A 274 -5.18 9.60 4.07
C THR A 274 -5.33 10.75 3.08
N VAL A 275 -4.43 10.85 2.10
CA VAL A 275 -4.42 11.93 1.11
C VAL A 275 -4.88 11.44 -0.26
N GLY A 276 -4.49 10.22 -0.64
CA GLY A 276 -4.91 9.63 -1.91
C GLY A 276 -6.38 9.24 -1.92
N VAL A 277 -6.87 8.59 -0.86
CA VAL A 277 -8.15 7.87 -0.89
C VAL A 277 -9.25 8.50 -0.04
N ILE A 278 -8.98 8.81 1.25
CA ILE A 278 -10.01 9.36 2.16
C ILE A 278 -10.76 10.59 1.60
N PRO A 279 -10.10 11.58 0.96
CA PRO A 279 -10.81 12.76 0.44
C PRO A 279 -11.94 12.43 -0.54
N GLU A 280 -11.86 11.30 -1.23
CA GLU A 280 -12.84 10.87 -2.23
C GLU A 280 -14.08 10.27 -1.59
N LEU A 281 -13.89 9.59 -0.45
CA LEU A 281 -14.97 9.08 0.39
C LEU A 281 -15.77 10.22 1.05
N LEU A 282 -15.22 11.44 1.11
CA LEU A 282 -15.90 12.61 1.69
C LEU A 282 -16.87 13.29 0.71
N VAL A 283 -16.92 12.86 -0.56
CA VAL A 283 -17.79 13.47 -1.59
C VAL A 283 -19.25 13.05 -1.38
N VAL A 284 -20.17 14.02 -1.38
CA VAL A 284 -21.61 13.81 -1.16
C VAL A 284 -22.47 14.18 -2.36
N THR A 285 -23.58 13.47 -2.56
CA THR A 285 -24.45 13.65 -3.75
C THR A 285 -25.50 14.76 -3.59
N GLY A 286 -25.64 15.33 -2.39
CA GLY A 286 -26.66 16.32 -2.06
C GLY A 286 -28.00 15.69 -1.64
N ASN A 287 -28.15 14.37 -1.79
CA ASN A 287 -29.28 13.63 -1.25
C ASN A 287 -28.95 13.14 0.17
N GLN A 288 -29.33 13.95 1.15
CA GLN A 288 -29.10 13.70 2.58
C GLN A 288 -29.42 12.27 3.04
N LYS A 289 -30.53 11.68 2.58
CA LYS A 289 -30.93 10.32 3.00
C LYS A 289 -30.01 9.25 2.40
N LYS A 290 -29.60 9.42 1.14
CA LYS A 290 -28.68 8.51 0.47
C LYS A 290 -27.26 8.66 1.03
N ASP A 291 -26.78 9.89 1.16
CA ASP A 291 -25.44 10.21 1.65
C ASP A 291 -25.24 9.68 3.08
N ARG A 292 -26.23 9.85 3.96
CA ARG A 292 -26.16 9.28 5.33
C ARG A 292 -26.10 7.76 5.36
N LYS A 293 -26.84 7.08 4.46
CA LYS A 293 -26.80 5.61 4.37
C LYS A 293 -25.45 5.15 3.85
N GLN A 294 -24.93 5.83 2.82
CA GLN A 294 -23.64 5.56 2.22
C GLN A 294 -22.51 5.73 3.24
N ALA A 295 -22.46 6.87 3.93
CA ALA A 295 -21.47 7.13 4.97
C ALA A 295 -21.51 6.08 6.09
N PHE A 296 -22.71 5.64 6.52
CA PHE A 296 -22.83 4.56 7.50
C PHE A 296 -22.22 3.24 7.00
N THR A 297 -22.49 2.86 5.75
CA THR A 297 -21.92 1.63 5.17
C THR A 297 -20.41 1.73 4.95
N GLU A 298 -19.90 2.90 4.55
CA GLU A 298 -18.48 3.18 4.39
C GLU A 298 -17.74 3.11 5.73
N PHE A 299 -18.24 3.78 6.77
CA PHE A 299 -17.65 3.68 8.11
C PHE A 299 -17.68 2.25 8.65
N LEU A 300 -18.79 1.53 8.49
CA LEU A 300 -18.87 0.14 8.91
C LEU A 300 -17.81 -0.71 8.19
N ALA A 301 -17.67 -0.55 6.87
CA ALA A 301 -16.67 -1.25 6.08
C ALA A 301 -15.24 -0.91 6.54
N MET A 302 -14.95 0.37 6.80
CA MET A 302 -13.67 0.82 7.33
C MET A 302 -13.35 0.19 8.69
N PHE A 303 -14.32 0.14 9.62
CA PHE A 303 -14.14 -0.55 10.89
C PHE A 303 -14.00 -2.06 10.76
N VAL A 304 -14.63 -2.68 9.76
CA VAL A 304 -14.43 -4.11 9.45
C VAL A 304 -13.01 -4.36 8.95
N GLY A 305 -12.46 -3.49 8.08
CA GLY A 305 -11.06 -3.57 7.64
C GLY A 305 -10.08 -3.41 8.80
N LEU A 306 -10.28 -2.39 9.63
CA LEU A 306 -9.48 -2.18 10.84
C LEU A 306 -9.61 -3.36 11.82
N GLY A 307 -10.82 -3.86 12.00
CA GLY A 307 -11.13 -4.98 12.89
C GLY A 307 -10.47 -6.30 12.44
N LEU A 308 -10.38 -6.52 11.13
CA LEU A 308 -9.61 -7.63 10.55
C LEU A 308 -8.13 -7.52 10.95
N MET A 309 -7.52 -6.34 10.76
CA MET A 309 -6.12 -6.15 11.13
C MET A 309 -5.91 -6.26 12.64
N LEU A 310 -6.80 -5.69 13.44
CA LEU A 310 -6.74 -5.84 14.90
C LEU A 310 -6.82 -7.30 15.33
N PHE A 311 -7.72 -8.08 14.72
CA PHE A 311 -7.83 -9.51 15.00
C PHE A 311 -6.53 -10.23 14.68
N ILE A 312 -5.92 -9.94 13.52
CA ILE A 312 -4.65 -10.55 13.12
C ILE A 312 -3.54 -10.15 14.11
N ALA A 313 -3.38 -8.86 14.39
CA ALA A 313 -2.38 -8.32 15.35
C ALA A 313 -2.49 -8.98 16.73
N TRP A 314 -3.72 -9.08 17.24
CA TRP A 314 -3.97 -9.60 18.58
C TRP A 314 -3.64 -11.08 18.71
N ASN A 315 -3.82 -11.86 17.64
CA ASN A 315 -3.51 -13.29 17.62
C ASN A 315 -2.05 -13.60 17.28
N ASP A 316 -1.26 -12.61 16.87
CA ASP A 316 0.18 -12.74 16.65
C ASP A 316 1.01 -12.52 17.93
N ILE A 317 0.41 -12.00 19.01
CA ILE A 317 1.08 -11.87 20.31
C ILE A 317 1.21 -13.27 20.93
N PRO A 318 2.42 -13.80 21.20
CA PRO A 318 2.56 -15.06 21.91
C PRO A 318 1.93 -14.95 23.30
N ALA A 319 1.08 -15.92 23.64
CA ALA A 319 0.35 -16.00 24.91
C ALA A 319 1.23 -16.42 26.08
#